data_AF-A0A2V3JLB4-F1
#
_entry.id   AF-A0A2V3JLB4-F1
#
_cell.length_a   1.000
_cell.length_b   1.000
_cell.length_c   1.000
_cell.angle_alpha   90.00
_cell.angle_beta   90.00
_cell.angle_gamma   90.00
#
_symmetry.space_group_name_H-M   'P 1'
#
loop_
_entity.id
_entity.type
_entity.pdbx_description
1 polymer ?
#
loop_
_entity_poly.entity_id
_entity_poly.type
_entity_poly.pdbx_seq_one_letter_code
_entity_poly.pdbx_strand_id
1 'polypeptide(L)' 'MKRIEFHNREREIKEIKDLLDSEPSLITFAYGPMNSGKTTLINHLIEQLSEECAPFYINLRGCFITGYEDFLNVLFEID' A
#
# COMPACT_ATOMS: atom_id res chain seq x y z
N MET A 1 25.29 4.58 4.25
CA MET A 1 24.46 3.67 5.05
C MET A 1 24.44 2.31 4.38
N LYS A 2 24.59 1.19 5.11
CA LYS A 2 24.35 -0.14 4.52
C LYS A 2 22.89 -0.18 4.06
N ARG A 3 22.63 -0.40 2.77
CA ARG A 3 21.28 -0.76 2.31
C ARG A 3 21.01 -2.16 2.85
N ILE A 4 20.10 -2.24 3.82
CA ILE A 4 19.59 -3.54 4.27
C ILE A 4 18.69 -4.04 3.15
N GLU A 5 19.03 -5.18 2.58
CA GLU A 5 18.23 -5.79 1.52
C GLU A 5 16.90 -6.34 2.09
N PHE A 6 15.85 -6.24 1.29
CA PHE A 6 14.53 -6.75 1.64
C PHE A 6 14.37 -8.19 1.13
N HIS A 7 14.80 -9.15 1.93
CA HIS A 7 14.93 -10.55 1.54
C HIS A 7 13.60 -11.33 1.54
N ASN A 8 13.53 -12.39 0.73
CA ASN A 8 12.47 -13.41 0.71
C ASN A 8 11.07 -12.86 0.41
N ARG A 9 11.01 -11.84 -0.46
CA ARG A 9 9.79 -11.15 -0.91
C ARG A 9 9.78 -10.89 -2.41
N GLU A 10 10.72 -11.50 -3.13
CA GLU A 10 10.95 -11.28 -4.56
C GLU A 10 9.71 -11.62 -5.38
N ARG A 11 9.01 -12.68 -4.96
CA ARG A 11 7.75 -13.10 -5.59
C ARG A 11 6.65 -12.07 -5.37
N GLU A 12 6.37 -11.67 -4.13
CA GLU A 12 5.31 -10.71 -3.83
C GLU A 12 5.60 -9.32 -4.43
N ILE A 13 6.87 -8.90 -4.44
CA ILE A 13 7.32 -7.68 -5.12
C ILE A 13 6.97 -7.75 -6.60
N LYS A 14 7.30 -8.86 -7.26
CA LYS A 14 6.99 -9.05 -8.69
C LYS A 14 5.49 -9.03 -8.95
N GLU A 15 4.70 -9.76 -8.16
CA GLU A 15 3.25 -9.82 -8.30
C GLU A 15 2.59 -8.43 -8.15
N ILE A 16 3.04 -7.61 -7.19
CA ILE A 16 2.50 -6.27 -7.00
C ILE A 16 2.96 -5.32 -8.11
N LYS A 17 4.22 -5.41 -8.58
CA LYS A 17 4.70 -4.60 -9.71
C LYS A 17 3.94 -4.92 -10.99
N ASP A 18 3.77 -6.20 -11.30
CA ASP A 18 2.98 -6.65 -12.46
C ASP A 18 1.54 -6.11 -12.39
N LEU A 19 0.98 -5.97 -11.18
CA LEU A 19 -0.35 -5.38 -10.96
C LEU A 19 -0.37 -3.86 -11.19
N LEU A 20 0.65 -3.14 -10.71
CA LEU A 20 0.77 -1.69 -10.92
C LEU A 20 1.02 -1.31 -12.38
N ASP A 21 1.69 -2.20 -13.13
CA ASP A 21 1.93 -2.04 -14.57
C ASP A 21 0.71 -2.42 -15.43
N SER A 22 -0.36 -2.94 -14.82
CA SER A 22 -1.62 -3.31 -15.50
C SER A 22 -2.66 -2.19 -15.47
N GLU A 23 -3.64 -2.24 -16.36
CA GLU A 23 -4.73 -1.27 -16.38
C GLU A 23 -5.54 -1.32 -15.06
N PRO A 24 -5.70 -0.18 -14.34
CA PRO A 24 -6.42 -0.14 -13.07
C PRO A 24 -7.90 -0.51 -13.23
N SER A 25 -8.22 -1.77 -12.98
CA SER A 25 -9.56 -2.34 -13.22
C SER A 25 -10.10 -3.12 -12.03
N LEU A 26 -9.29 -3.33 -10.99
CA LEU A 26 -9.60 -4.20 -9.86
C LEU A 26 -9.14 -3.59 -8.54
N ILE A 27 -9.86 -3.91 -7.46
CA ILE A 27 -9.44 -3.64 -6.08
C ILE A 27 -8.71 -4.87 -5.57
N THR A 28 -7.44 -4.71 -5.19
CA THR A 28 -6.60 -5.82 -4.71
C THR A 28 -6.53 -5.86 -3.20
N PHE A 29 -6.85 -7.02 -2.64
CA PHE A 29 -6.78 -7.26 -1.20
C PHE A 29 -5.54 -8.10 -0.84
N ALA A 30 -4.60 -7.50 -0.09
CA ALA A 30 -3.46 -8.20 0.47
C ALA A 30 -3.73 -8.60 1.94
N TYR A 31 -3.74 -9.90 2.23
CA TYR A 31 -4.07 -10.43 3.56
C TYR A 31 -2.99 -11.41 4.07
N GLY A 32 -3.00 -11.68 5.37
CA GLY A 32 -2.08 -12.61 6.01
C GLY A 32 -1.90 -12.33 7.51
N PRO A 33 -1.17 -13.20 8.25
CA PRO A 33 -1.00 -13.10 9.69
C PRO A 33 -0.47 -11.75 10.19
N MET A 34 -0.77 -11.37 11.43
CA MET A 34 -0.17 -10.19 12.04
C MET A 34 1.35 -10.30 12.02
N ASN A 35 2.05 -9.17 11.80
CA ASN A 35 3.51 -9.10 11.73
C ASN A 35 4.18 -9.89 10.60
N SER A 36 3.42 -10.34 9.60
CA SER A 36 3.97 -11.00 8.41
C SER A 36 4.70 -10.06 7.44
N GLY A 37 4.93 -8.78 7.80
CA GLY A 37 5.64 -7.82 6.97
C GLY A 37 4.84 -7.15 5.84
N LYS A 38 3.51 -7.31 5.78
CA LYS A 38 2.66 -6.73 4.71
C LYS A 38 2.82 -5.22 4.57
N THR A 39 2.65 -4.47 5.65
CA THR A 39 2.79 -3.00 5.65
C THR A 39 4.20 -2.59 5.23
N THR A 40 5.22 -3.31 5.71
CA THR A 40 6.62 -3.05 5.33
C THR A 40 6.86 -3.29 3.84
N LEU A 41 6.29 -4.36 3.26
CA LEU A 41 6.38 -4.66 1.83
C LEU A 41 5.75 -3.54 0.98
N ILE A 42 4.53 -3.09 1.33
CA ILE A 42 3.85 -2.01 0.61
C ILE A 42 4.65 -0.71 0.68
N ASN A 43 5.14 -0.33 1.87
CA ASN A 43 5.96 0.88 2.03
C ASN A 43 7.26 0.78 1.23
N HIS A 44 7.91 -0.39 1.24
CA HIS A 44 9.13 -0.61 0.45
C HIS A 44 8.90 -0.48 -1.06
N LEU A 45 7.74 -0.91 -1.56
CA LEU A 45 7.36 -0.74 -2.96
C LEU A 45 7.06 0.72 -3.29
N ILE A 46 6.34 1.43 -2.42
CA ILE A 46 6.04 2.86 -2.56
C ILE A 46 7.33 3.69 -2.68
N GLU A 47 8.34 3.41 -1.86
CA GLU A 47 9.66 4.06 -1.93
C GLU A 47 10.41 3.84 -3.26
N GLN A 48 9.99 2.86 -4.07
CA GLN A 48 10.60 2.53 -5.36
C GLN A 48 9.78 3.02 -6.56
N LEU A 49 8.58 3.57 -6.34
CA LEU A 49 7.74 4.09 -7.43
C LEU A 49 8.37 5.34 -8.06
N SER A 50 8.00 5.63 -9.31
CA SER A 50 8.44 6.84 -9.99
C SER A 50 7.87 8.09 -9.31
N GLU A 51 8.53 9.23 -9.48
CA GLU A 51 8.03 10.52 -8.99
C GLU A 51 6.71 10.95 -9.66
N GLU A 52 6.36 10.32 -10.79
CA GLU A 52 5.09 10.53 -11.50
C GLU A 52 3.91 9.82 -10.81
N CYS A 53 4.19 8.82 -9.96
CA CYS A 53 3.18 8.18 -9.13
C CYS A 53 2.98 8.98 -7.83
N ALA A 54 1.74 9.36 -7.55
CA ALA A 54 1.34 9.99 -6.29
C ALA A 54 0.63 8.98 -5.38
N PRO A 55 1.36 8.16 -4.59
CA PRO A 55 0.76 7.18 -3.70
C PRO A 55 0.06 7.87 -2.52
N PHE A 56 -1.18 7.49 -2.25
CA PHE A 56 -1.92 7.87 -1.05
C PHE A 56 -1.97 6.68 -0.08
N TYR A 57 -1.59 6.90 1.17
CA TYR A 57 -1.58 5.88 2.22
C TYR A 57 -2.51 6.27 3.36
N ILE A 58 -3.53 5.45 3.62
CA ILE A 58 -4.52 5.68 4.66
C ILE A 58 -4.46 4.53 5.67
N ASN A 59 -4.19 4.85 6.94
CA ASN A 59 -4.26 3.89 8.03
C ASN A 59 -5.59 4.01 8.76
N LEU A 60 -6.57 3.20 8.36
CA LEU A 60 -7.92 3.22 8.93
C LEU A 60 -7.97 2.94 10.44
N ARG A 61 -6.95 2.30 11.05
CA ARG A 61 -6.91 2.12 12.51
C ARG A 61 -6.68 3.44 13.27
N GLY A 62 -6.10 4.44 12.62
CA GLY A 62 -5.89 5.78 13.19
C GLY A 62 -7.09 6.70 13.01
N CYS A 63 -8.11 6.27 12.28
CA CYS A 63 -9.28 7.08 11.96
C CYS A 63 -10.47 6.59 12.78
N PHE A 64 -11.18 7.51 13.44
CA PHE A 64 -12.45 7.19 14.06
C PHE A 64 -13.54 7.29 12.98
N ILE A 65 -14.00 6.13 12.49
CA ILE A 65 -14.98 6.03 11.40
C ILE A 65 -16.26 5.44 11.99
N THR A 66 -17.32 6.25 12.06
CA THR A 66 -18.62 5.83 12.63
C THR A 66 -19.66 5.49 11.57
N GLY A 67 -19.44 5.93 10.33
CA GLY A 67 -20.37 5.71 9.24
C GLY A 67 -19.77 5.97 7.86
N TYR A 68 -20.65 5.93 6.85
CA TYR A 68 -20.28 6.11 5.45
C TYR A 68 -19.69 7.48 5.15
N GLU A 69 -20.27 8.55 5.71
CA GLU A 69 -19.77 9.92 5.52
C GLU A 69 -18.35 10.08 6.07
N ASP A 70 -18.09 9.63 7.31
CA ASP A 70 -16.75 9.64 7.89
C ASP A 70 -15.73 8.88 7.05
N PHE A 71 -16.15 7.74 6.46
CA PHE A 71 -15.28 6.95 5.60
C PHE A 71 -14.94 7.69 4.30
N LEU A 72 -15.92 8.34 3.67
CA LEU A 72 -15.67 9.17 2.48
C LEU A 72 -14.75 10.34 2.80
N ASN A 73 -14.96 11.00 3.93
CA ASN A 73 -14.11 12.10 4.37
C ASN A 73 -12.66 11.60 4.54
N VAL A 74 -12.44 10.48 5.22
CA VAL A 74 -11.11 9.88 5.37
C VAL A 74 -10.45 9.51 4.03
N LEU A 75 -11.24 9.11 3.02
CA LEU A 75 -10.70 8.73 1.71
C LEU A 75 -10.42 9.91 0.77
N PHE A 76 -11.24 10.96 0.82
CA PHE A 76 -11.30 11.98 -0.22
C PHE A 76 -11.12 13.42 0.30
N GLU A 77 -11.17 13.66 1.61
CA GLU A 77 -10.68 14.93 2.16
C GLU A 77 -9.14 14.89 2.15
N ILE A 78 -8.59 15.49 1.11
CA ILE A 78 -7.17 15.75 0.93
C ILE A 78 -6.96 17.23 1.27
N ASP A 79 -6.13 17.53 2.26
CA ASP A 79 -5.43 18.83 2.37
C ASP A 79 -4.27 18.90 1.37
#